data_AF-C9R981-F1
#
_entry.id   AF-C9R981-F1
#
_cell.length_a   1.000
_cell.length_b   1.000
_cell.length_c   1.000
_cell.angle_alpha   90.00
_cell.angle_beta   90.00
_cell.angle_gamma   90.00
#
_symmetry.space_group_name_H-M   'P 1'
#
loop_
_entity.id
_entity.type
_entity.pdbx_description
1 polymer ?
#
loop_
_entity_poly.entity_id
_entity_poly.type
_entity_poly.pdbx_seq_one_letter_code
_entity_poly.pdbx_strand_id
1 'polypeptide(L)'
;MEEKSFWSRLFDFSFSSFVTLKIIPFLYGLWIAVGAIVSLSMLVGGVGFMHFGYGFSGGGFFLSLVWAVIYFFLWVIGGRIWMETVIILFRIAENTSLLVQASREKQPKEEGPSQKASV
;
A
#
# COMPACT_ATOMS: atom_id res chain seq x y z
N MET A 1 24.49 2.90 18.88
CA MET A 1 23.83 2.71 17.58
C MET A 1 22.62 3.63 17.56
N GLU A 2 22.67 4.75 16.85
CA GLU A 2 21.48 5.60 16.68
C GLU A 2 20.49 4.83 15.79
N GLU A 3 19.33 4.49 16.34
CA GLU A 3 18.25 3.96 15.52
C GLU A 3 17.83 5.02 14.51
N LYS A 4 17.95 4.72 13.21
CA LYS A 4 17.45 5.60 12.16
C LYS A 4 15.95 5.87 12.40
N SER A 5 15.61 7.14 12.62
CA SER A 5 14.24 7.60 12.84
C SER A 5 13.32 7.19 11.68
N PHE A 6 12.04 6.93 11.96
CA PHE A 6 11.03 6.49 10.97
C PHE A 6 11.01 7.38 9.72
N TRP A 7 11.14 8.69 9.90
CA TRP A 7 11.21 9.67 8.82
C TRP A 7 12.45 9.51 7.93
N SER A 8 13.60 9.19 8.52
CA SER A 8 14.83 8.93 7.76
C SER A 8 14.70 7.67 6.90
N ARG A 9 13.96 6.66 7.36
CA ARG A 9 13.69 5.45 6.57
C ARG A 9 12.61 5.67 5.51
N LEU A 10 11.62 6.55 5.77
CA LEU A 10 10.57 6.89 4.81
C LEU A 10 11.11 7.69 3.60
N PHE A 11 12.09 8.57 3.84
CA PHE A 11 12.78 9.33 2.80
C PHE A 11 14.11 8.68 2.35
N ASP A 12 14.32 7.40 2.64
CA ASP A 12 15.48 6.66 2.15
C ASP A 12 15.25 6.26 0.68
N PHE A 13 15.75 7.09 -0.24
CA PHE A 13 15.68 6.87 -1.69
C PHE A 13 16.42 5.61 -2.17
N SER A 14 17.24 4.99 -1.31
CA SER A 14 17.87 3.69 -1.61
C SER A 14 16.92 2.50 -1.41
N PHE A 15 15.75 2.70 -0.79
CA PHE A 15 14.78 1.64 -0.43
C PHE A 15 15.42 0.42 0.29
N SER A 16 16.52 0.63 1.01
CA SER A 16 17.26 -0.45 1.67
C SER A 16 16.44 -1.13 2.78
N SER A 17 15.38 -0.48 3.28
CA SER A 17 14.44 -1.06 4.24
C SER A 17 13.00 -0.85 3.79
N PHE A 18 12.21 -1.92 3.75
CA PHE A 18 10.79 -1.86 3.39
C PHE A 18 9.96 -1.29 4.56
N VAL A 19 9.84 0.04 4.63
CA VAL A 19 8.94 0.72 5.61
C VAL A 19 7.47 0.59 5.20
N THR A 20 7.21 0.17 3.96
CA THR A 20 5.88 0.20 3.34
C THR A 20 4.83 -0.54 4.18
N LEU A 21 5.15 -1.70 4.74
CA LEU A 21 4.21 -2.46 5.57
C LEU A 21 3.75 -1.70 6.83
N LYS A 22 4.58 -0.81 7.38
CA LYS A 22 4.26 -0.01 8.57
C LYS A 22 3.40 1.22 8.23
N ILE A 23 3.55 1.77 7.02
CA ILE A 23 2.82 2.99 6.61
C ILE A 23 1.49 2.68 5.91
N ILE A 24 1.27 1.45 5.42
CA ILE A 24 0.02 1.08 4.74
C ILE A 24 -1.26 1.41 5.52
N PRO A 25 -1.38 1.21 6.85
CA PRO A 25 -2.57 1.63 7.58
C PRO A 25 -2.83 3.13 7.49
N PHE A 26 -1.78 3.95 7.52
CA PHE A 26 -1.87 5.40 7.35
C PHE A 26 -2.28 5.77 5.91
N LEU A 27 -1.67 5.15 4.91
CA LEU A 27 -2.03 5.36 3.49
C LEU A 27 -3.47 4.95 3.19
N TYR A 28 -3.95 3.88 3.80
CA TYR A 28 -5.34 3.46 3.67
C TYR A 28 -6.30 4.44 4.34
N GLY A 29 -5.94 4.98 5.51
CA GLY A 29 -6.69 6.07 6.14
C GLY A 29 -6.78 7.30 5.24
N LEU A 30 -5.67 7.71 4.63
CA LEU A 30 -5.64 8.82 3.67
C LEU A 30 -6.48 8.52 2.43
N TRP A 31 -6.42 7.29 1.91
CA TRP A 31 -7.24 6.84 0.79
C TRP A 31 -8.74 6.98 1.08
N ILE A 32 -9.20 6.53 2.27
CA ILE A 32 -10.60 6.69 2.69
C ILE A 32 -10.96 8.17 2.81
N ALA A 33 -10.09 8.98 3.41
CA ALA A 33 -10.33 10.42 3.57
C ALA A 33 -10.52 11.12 2.22
N VAL A 34 -9.68 10.80 1.22
CA VAL A 34 -9.83 11.30 -0.15
C VAL A 34 -11.16 10.84 -0.75
N GLY A 35 -11.50 9.55 -0.61
CA GLY A 35 -12.78 9.01 -1.08
C GLY A 35 -13.98 9.73 -0.48
N ALA A 36 -13.94 10.04 0.81
CA ALA A 36 -14.99 10.75 1.53
C ALA A 36 -15.11 12.22 1.09
N ILE A 37 -13.99 12.91 0.88
CA ILE A 37 -14.00 14.29 0.37
C ILE A 37 -14.57 14.33 -1.05
N VAL A 38 -14.14 13.40 -1.92
CA VAL A 38 -14.65 13.33 -3.29
C VAL A 38 -16.14 12.99 -3.31
N SER A 39 -16.60 12.01 -2.54
CA SER A 39 -18.02 11.66 -2.48
C SER A 39 -18.88 12.81 -1.92
N LEU A 40 -18.40 13.52 -0.91
CA LEU A 40 -19.10 14.70 -0.38
C LEU A 40 -19.12 15.85 -1.40
N SER A 41 -18.03 16.04 -2.14
CA SER A 41 -17.95 17.04 -3.21
C SER A 41 -18.91 16.74 -4.37
N MET A 42 -19.29 15.48 -4.61
CA MET A 42 -20.33 15.13 -5.59
C MET A 42 -21.72 15.62 -5.17
N LEU A 43 -22.00 15.68 -3.85
CA LEU A 43 -23.27 16.17 -3.33
C LEU A 43 -23.38 17.70 -3.39
N VAL A 44 -22.30 18.39 -3.01
CA VAL A 44 -22.22 19.86 -3.05
C VAL A 44 -22.04 20.37 -4.48
N GLY A 45 -21.29 19.62 -5.29
CA GLY A 45 -20.94 19.90 -6.67
C GLY A 45 -21.89 19.31 -7.70
N GLY A 46 -23.14 19.02 -7.36
CA GLY A 46 -24.22 18.71 -8.32
C GLY A 46 -24.41 19.78 -9.42
N VAL A 47 -23.69 20.90 -9.32
CA VAL A 47 -23.56 21.97 -10.32
C VAL A 47 -22.38 21.78 -11.29
N GLY A 48 -21.31 21.08 -10.89
CA GLY A 48 -20.00 21.18 -11.56
C GLY A 48 -19.47 19.90 -12.20
N PHE A 49 -19.76 18.71 -11.66
CA PHE A 49 -19.28 17.45 -12.24
C PHE A 49 -20.27 16.78 -13.20
N MET A 50 -21.53 17.19 -13.18
CA MET A 50 -22.55 16.73 -14.12
C MET A 50 -22.56 17.60 -15.38
N HIS A 51 -21.41 17.71 -16.06
CA HIS A 51 -21.39 18.10 -17.48
C HIS A 51 -21.95 17.00 -18.40
N PHE A 52 -22.53 15.93 -17.85
CA PHE A 52 -23.43 15.02 -18.56
C PHE A 52 -24.85 15.60 -18.59
N GLY A 53 -25.05 16.71 -19.32
CA GLY A 53 -26.29 17.10 -20.02
C GLY A 53 -27.64 17.16 -19.30
N TYR A 54 -27.78 16.80 -18.03
CA TYR A 54 -29.07 16.76 -17.33
C TYR A 54 -29.18 17.96 -16.40
N GLY A 55 -29.93 18.96 -16.85
CA GLY A 55 -30.17 20.20 -16.13
C GLY A 55 -30.76 19.99 -14.73
N PHE A 56 -30.57 21.01 -13.91
CA PHE A 56 -31.10 21.16 -12.55
C PHE A 56 -32.60 20.85 -12.48
N SER A 57 -32.93 19.60 -12.18
CA SER A 57 -34.25 19.19 -11.70
C SER A 57 -34.05 18.44 -10.38
N GLY A 58 -35.04 18.47 -9.49
CA GLY A 58 -34.94 17.84 -8.16
C GLY A 58 -34.56 16.34 -8.19
N GLY A 59 -34.71 15.67 -9.33
CA GLY A 59 -34.23 14.29 -9.54
C GLY A 59 -32.69 14.15 -9.59
N GLY A 60 -31.96 15.21 -9.96
CA GLY A 60 -30.50 15.18 -10.04
C GLY A 60 -29.80 15.04 -8.69
N PHE A 61 -30.39 15.59 -7.62
CA PHE A 61 -29.83 15.48 -6.26
C PHE A 61 -29.93 14.04 -5.73
N PHE A 62 -31.09 13.39 -5.87
CA PHE A 62 -31.26 11.99 -5.45
C PHE A 62 -30.36 11.06 -6.25
N LEU A 63 -30.19 11.30 -7.55
CA LEU A 63 -29.29 10.51 -8.39
C LEU A 63 -27.81 10.70 -7.99
N SER A 64 -27.40 11.94 -7.68
CA SER A 64 -26.06 12.24 -7.16
C SER A 64 -25.80 11.56 -5.82
N LEU A 65 -26.79 11.53 -4.92
CA LEU A 65 -26.68 10.85 -3.63
C LEU A 65 -26.40 9.34 -3.80
N VAL A 66 -27.19 8.67 -4.65
CA VAL A 66 -26.99 7.24 -4.94
C VAL A 66 -25.61 6.99 -5.53
N TRP A 67 -25.18 7.81 -6.49
CA TRP A 67 -23.85 7.69 -7.10
C TRP A 67 -22.72 7.95 -6.12
N ALA A 68 -22.82 8.95 -5.25
CA ALA A 68 -21.80 9.26 -4.25
C ALA A 68 -21.60 8.09 -3.27
N VAL A 69 -22.68 7.43 -2.85
CA VAL A 69 -22.62 6.24 -2.00
C VAL A 69 -21.95 5.08 -2.74
N ILE A 70 -22.42 4.75 -3.95
CA ILE A 70 -21.84 3.67 -4.75
C ILE A 70 -20.35 3.92 -5.01
N TYR A 71 -19.99 5.13 -5.42
CA TYR A 71 -18.61 5.54 -5.65
C TYR A 71 -17.76 5.35 -4.40
N PHE A 72 -18.21 5.82 -3.24
CA PHE A 72 -17.46 5.70 -1.99
C PHE A 72 -17.18 4.24 -1.63
N PHE A 73 -18.19 3.37 -1.73
CA PHE A 73 -17.99 1.94 -1.46
C PHE A 73 -17.02 1.29 -2.45
N LEU A 74 -17.16 1.56 -3.74
CA LEU A 74 -16.23 1.05 -4.76
C LEU A 74 -14.80 1.57 -4.52
N TRP A 75 -14.65 2.84 -4.13
CA TRP A 75 -13.37 3.43 -3.79
C TRP A 75 -12.71 2.74 -2.60
N VAL A 76 -13.47 2.47 -1.53
CA VAL A 76 -12.98 1.75 -0.35
C VAL A 76 -12.56 0.32 -0.70
N ILE A 77 -13.38 -0.40 -1.48
CA ILE A 77 -13.08 -1.77 -1.93
C ILE A 77 -11.84 -1.79 -2.82
N GLY A 78 -11.75 -0.88 -3.79
CA GLY A 78 -10.57 -0.74 -4.65
C GLY A 78 -9.31 -0.43 -3.84
N GLY A 79 -9.43 0.44 -2.84
CA GLY A 79 -8.36 0.73 -1.89
C GLY A 79 -7.91 -0.49 -1.10
N ARG A 80 -8.85 -1.34 -0.65
CA ARG A 80 -8.53 -2.60 0.04
C ARG A 80 -7.71 -3.52 -0.84
N ILE A 81 -8.19 -3.78 -2.05
CA ILE A 81 -7.53 -4.68 -3.01
C ILE A 81 -6.14 -4.16 -3.37
N TRP A 82 -6.02 -2.85 -3.61
CA TRP A 82 -4.74 -2.21 -3.90
C TRP A 82 -3.75 -2.37 -2.74
N MET A 83 -4.16 -2.03 -1.52
CA MET A 83 -3.29 -2.13 -0.33
C MET A 83 -2.91 -3.59 -0.04
N GLU A 84 -3.83 -4.54 -0.18
CA GLU A 84 -3.52 -5.97 -0.05
C GLU A 84 -2.50 -6.43 -1.07
N THR A 85 -2.64 -6.00 -2.32
CA THR A 85 -1.68 -6.32 -3.38
C THR A 85 -0.29 -5.78 -3.03
N VAL A 86 -0.21 -4.53 -2.57
CA VAL A 86 1.05 -3.92 -2.12
C VAL A 86 1.64 -4.70 -0.93
N ILE A 87 0.84 -5.02 0.10
CA ILE A 87 1.29 -5.82 1.25
C ILE A 87 1.87 -7.17 0.79
N ILE A 88 1.16 -7.86 -0.10
CA ILE A 88 1.54 -9.19 -0.58
C ILE A 88 2.89 -9.13 -1.29
N LEU A 89 3.10 -8.14 -2.18
CA LEU A 89 4.38 -7.97 -2.89
C LEU A 89 5.55 -7.77 -1.93
N PHE A 90 5.39 -6.91 -0.92
CA PHE A 90 6.45 -6.69 0.08
C PHE A 90 6.69 -7.92 0.96
N ARG A 91 5.62 -8.63 1.39
CA ARG A 91 5.75 -9.86 2.16
C ARG A 91 6.46 -10.97 1.38
N ILE A 92 6.22 -11.08 0.07
CA ILE A 92 6.94 -12.04 -0.78
C ILE A 92 8.43 -11.70 -0.80
N ALA A 93 8.79 -10.43 -1.01
CA ALA A 93 10.19 -10.00 -1.01
C ALA A 93 10.91 -10.30 0.32
N GLU A 94 10.25 -10.03 1.45
CA GLU A 94 10.78 -10.35 2.79
C GLU A 94 10.96 -11.86 2.98
N ASN A 95 9.94 -12.66 2.64
CA ASN A 95 10.00 -14.12 2.76
C ASN A 95 11.09 -14.73 1.89
N THR A 96 11.28 -14.25 0.65
CA THR A 96 12.36 -14.72 -0.23
C THR A 96 13.74 -14.44 0.37
N SER A 97 13.95 -13.26 0.97
CA SER A 97 15.20 -12.93 1.66
C SER A 97 15.46 -13.88 2.84
N LEU A 98 14.44 -14.18 3.65
CA LEU A 98 14.55 -15.11 4.77
C LEU A 98 14.86 -16.55 4.31
N LEU A 99 14.26 -17.00 3.22
CA LEU A 99 14.53 -18.32 2.64
C LEU A 99 15.99 -18.47 2.20
N VAL A 100 16.56 -17.45 1.53
CA VAL A 100 17.98 -17.46 1.11
C VAL A 100 18.92 -17.53 2.31
N GLN A 101 18.62 -16.80 3.39
CA GLN A 101 19.42 -16.85 4.61
C GLN A 101 19.34 -18.22 5.29
N ALA A 102 18.14 -18.78 5.43
CA ALA A 102 17.95 -20.12 6.00
C ALA A 102 18.62 -21.22 5.15
N SER A 103 18.64 -21.09 3.83
CA SER A 103 19.36 -22.01 2.94
C SER A 103 20.88 -21.95 3.12
N ARG A 104 21.45 -20.77 3.43
CA ARG A 104 22.90 -20.63 3.69
C ARG A 104 23.31 -21.20 5.05
N GLU A 105 22.44 -21.10 6.04
CA GLU A 105 22.71 -21.65 7.38
C GLU A 105 22.68 -23.19 7.40
N LYS A 106 21.87 -23.81 6.52
CA LYS A 106 21.80 -25.26 6.37
C LYS A 106 22.90 -25.87 5.51
N GLN A 107 23.75 -25.08 4.84
CA GLN A 107 24.95 -25.63 4.23
C GLN A 107 25.91 -26.01 5.37
N PRO A 108 26.26 -27.30 5.53
CA PRO A 108 27.35 -27.67 6.42
C PRO A 108 28.55 -26.84 5.98
N LYS A 109 29.19 -26.12 6.90
CA LYS A 109 30.51 -25.55 6.62
C LYS A 109 31.36 -26.72 6.17
N GLU A 110 31.60 -26.84 4.86
CA GLU A 110 32.55 -27.81 4.36
C GLU A 110 33.87 -27.46 5.02
N GLU A 111 34.26 -28.27 6.00
CA GLU A 111 35.58 -28.26 6.59
C GLU A 111 36.56 -28.43 5.42
N GLY A 112 37.25 -27.35 5.07
CA GLY A 112 38.18 -27.36 3.95
C GLY A 112 39.24 -28.46 4.14
N PRO A 113 39.50 -29.28 3.11
CA PRO A 113 40.53 -30.31 3.22
C PRO A 113 41.90 -29.65 3.07
N SER A 114 42.60 -29.40 4.17
CA SER A 114 44.06 -29.58 4.29
C SER A 114 44.61 -29.03 5.61
N GLN A 115 44.47 -29.80 6.69
CA GLN A 115 45.41 -29.79 7.82
C GLN A 115 45.84 -31.23 8.14
N LYS A 116 46.14 -32.01 7.10
CA LYS A 116 46.82 -33.31 7.20
C LYS A 116 47.88 -33.41 6.11
N ALA A 117 48.89 -32.54 6.16
CA ALA A 117 50.19 -32.77 5.52
C ALA A 117 51.16 -31.64 5.88
N SER A 118 51.68 -31.64 7.10
CA SER A 118 53.02 -31.12 7.34
C SER A 118 53.62 -31.96 8.47
N VAL A 119 54.43 -32.89 8.00
CA VAL A 119 55.50 -33.66 8.65
C VAL A 119 56.11 -32.94 9.84
#